data_AF-A0AAV1Z9R8-F1
#
_entry.id   AF-A0AAV1Z9R8-F1
#
_cell.length_a   1.000
_cell.length_b   1.000
_cell.length_c   1.000
_cell.angle_alpha   90.00
_cell.angle_beta   90.00
_cell.angle_gamma   90.00
#
_symmetry.space_group_name_H-M   'P 1'
#
loop_
_entity.id
_entity.type
_entity.pdbx_description
1 polymer ?
#
loop_
_entity_poly.entity_id
_entity_poly.type
_entity_poly.pdbx_seq_one_letter_code
_entity_poly.pdbx_strand_id
1 'polypeptide(L)'
;MDKLCVLFGCEILKIIPGRVSTEVDARLSFNKEASIEKARQLIKLYEEEGIHKDRILIKLASTWEGIQAAKVLEEKYQIHCNMTLLFNFAQAVACAEAGVTLISPFVGRILDWYVANTDKKSFEPKEDPGVISVTKIYNYYKKFDYKTVVMGASFRNVGEIKCLAGCDLLTIRQV
;
A
#
# COMPACT_ATOMS: atom_id res chain seq x y z
N MET A 1 -9.42 -18.81 7.59
CA MET A 1 -9.47 -17.41 7.12
C MET A 1 -8.51 -17.18 5.96
N ASP A 2 -7.23 -17.53 6.05
CA ASP A 2 -6.24 -17.28 4.98
C ASP A 2 -6.66 -17.83 3.60
N LYS A 3 -7.10 -19.09 3.53
CA LYS A 3 -7.59 -19.70 2.27
C LYS A 3 -8.76 -18.92 1.66
N LEU A 4 -9.65 -18.37 2.49
CA LEU A 4 -10.77 -17.55 2.01
C LEU A 4 -10.26 -16.29 1.30
N CYS A 5 -9.31 -15.58 1.91
CA CYS A 5 -8.70 -14.38 1.30
C CYS A 5 -8.03 -14.69 -0.04
N VAL A 6 -7.32 -15.83 -0.12
CA VAL A 6 -6.66 -16.30 -1.34
C VAL A 6 -7.69 -16.64 -2.43
N LEU A 7 -8.74 -17.39 -2.10
CA LEU A 7 -9.79 -17.75 -3.07
C LEU A 7 -10.50 -16.51 -3.64
N PHE A 8 -10.77 -15.49 -2.81
CA PHE A 8 -11.27 -14.20 -3.31
C PHE A 8 -10.28 -13.52 -4.25
N GLY A 9 -8.98 -13.54 -3.92
CA GLY A 9 -7.95 -13.03 -4.81
C GLY A 9 -7.89 -13.76 -6.15
N CYS A 10 -8.03 -15.09 -6.15
CA CYS A 10 -8.09 -15.89 -7.36
C CYS A 10 -9.27 -15.49 -8.25
N GLU A 11 -10.47 -15.26 -7.70
CA GLU A 11 -11.62 -14.79 -8.49
C GLU A 11 -11.38 -13.40 -9.09
N ILE A 12 -10.74 -12.49 -8.36
CA ILE A 12 -10.37 -11.16 -8.88
C ILE A 12 -9.38 -11.31 -10.05
N LEU A 13 -8.38 -12.18 -9.93
CA LEU A 13 -7.33 -12.37 -10.94
C LEU A 13 -7.83 -12.99 -12.25
N LYS A 14 -8.99 -13.65 -12.25
CA LYS A 14 -9.67 -14.09 -13.49
C LYS A 14 -10.22 -12.91 -14.30
N ILE A 15 -10.48 -11.78 -13.64
CA ILE A 15 -11.12 -10.60 -14.23
C ILE A 15 -10.08 -9.56 -14.64
N ILE A 16 -9.03 -9.38 -13.83
CA ILE A 16 -8.02 -8.34 -14.05
C ILE A 16 -6.76 -8.90 -14.72
N PRO A 17 -6.08 -8.14 -15.60
CA PRO A 17 -4.79 -8.53 -16.16
C PRO A 17 -3.61 -8.30 -15.20
N GLY A 18 -3.82 -7.42 -14.20
CA GLY A 18 -2.80 -6.97 -13.27
C GLY A 18 -2.66 -7.84 -12.02
N ARG A 19 -2.33 -7.18 -10.90
CA ARG A 19 -2.03 -7.81 -9.62
C ARG A 19 -3.17 -7.66 -8.62
N VAL A 20 -3.29 -8.60 -7.70
CA VAL A 20 -4.14 -8.48 -6.50
C VAL A 20 -3.29 -8.25 -5.26
N SER A 21 -3.72 -7.34 -4.38
CA SER A 21 -3.09 -7.17 -3.06
C SER A 21 -3.82 -8.04 -2.03
N THR A 22 -3.09 -8.86 -1.28
CA THR A 22 -3.64 -9.65 -0.16
C THR A 22 -2.91 -9.30 1.12
N GLU A 23 -3.67 -8.88 2.12
CA GLU A 23 -3.13 -8.35 3.37
C GLU A 23 -2.80 -9.47 4.35
N VAL A 24 -1.63 -9.38 4.97
CA VAL A 24 -1.30 -10.22 6.13
C VAL A 24 -2.19 -9.84 7.31
N ASP A 25 -2.35 -10.76 8.25
CA ASP A 25 -3.09 -10.48 9.49
C ASP A 25 -2.47 -9.30 10.25
N ALA A 26 -3.25 -8.23 10.42
CA ALA A 26 -2.80 -6.99 11.06
C ALA A 26 -2.33 -7.20 12.51
N ARG A 27 -2.73 -8.29 13.20
CA ARG A 27 -2.21 -8.64 14.53
C ARG A 27 -0.71 -8.92 14.53
N LEU A 28 -0.13 -9.18 13.37
CA LEU A 28 1.29 -9.45 13.17
C LEU A 28 2.10 -8.19 12.84
N SER A 29 1.47 -7.00 12.77
CA SER A 29 2.12 -5.76 12.31
C SER A 29 3.38 -5.36 13.06
N PHE A 30 3.56 -5.84 14.31
CA PHE A 30 4.74 -5.56 15.14
C PHE A 30 5.60 -6.81 15.37
N ASN A 31 5.43 -7.84 14.53
CA ASN A 31 6.22 -9.07 14.56
C ASN A 31 6.74 -9.37 13.15
N LYS A 32 8.01 -9.02 12.92
CA LYS A 32 8.69 -9.13 11.62
C LYS A 32 8.73 -10.58 11.14
N GLU A 33 9.18 -11.51 11.97
CA GLU A 33 9.32 -12.93 11.65
C GLU A 33 7.96 -13.56 11.32
N ALA A 34 6.93 -13.30 12.12
CA ALA A 34 5.58 -13.80 11.87
C ALA A 34 4.96 -13.20 10.61
N SER A 35 5.24 -11.94 10.31
CA SER A 35 4.80 -11.29 9.06
C SER A 35 5.43 -11.93 7.82
N ILE A 36 6.74 -12.23 7.86
CA ILE A 36 7.44 -12.92 6.78
C ILE A 36 6.86 -14.32 6.57
N GLU A 37 6.66 -15.09 7.64
CA GLU A 37 6.12 -16.45 7.52
C GLU A 37 4.69 -16.44 7.00
N LYS A 38 3.84 -15.53 7.49
CA LYS A 38 2.47 -15.37 6.99
C LYS A 38 2.45 -15.00 5.50
N ALA A 39 3.31 -14.08 5.07
CA ALA A 39 3.43 -13.69 3.67
C ALA A 39 3.79 -14.90 2.77
N ARG A 40 4.78 -15.69 3.18
CA ARG A 40 5.19 -16.90 2.46
C ARG A 40 4.09 -17.95 2.41
N GLN A 41 3.37 -18.13 3.52
CA GLN A 41 2.21 -19.02 3.56
C GLN A 41 1.12 -18.59 2.56
N LEU A 42 0.82 -17.30 2.47
CA LEU A 42 -0.16 -16.78 1.50
C LEU A 42 0.29 -17.00 0.06
N ILE A 43 1.57 -16.78 -0.26
CA ILE A 43 2.12 -17.06 -1.59
C ILE A 43 2.01 -18.54 -1.93
N LYS A 44 2.36 -19.44 -1.00
CA LYS A 44 2.20 -20.89 -1.21
C LYS A 44 0.74 -21.26 -1.51
N LEU A 45 -0.22 -20.68 -0.78
CA LEU A 45 -1.64 -20.93 -1.02
C LEU A 45 -2.10 -20.43 -2.40
N TYR A 46 -1.52 -19.35 -2.94
CA TYR A 46 -1.76 -18.91 -4.30
C TYR A 46 -1.14 -19.86 -5.34
N GLU A 47 0.08 -20.35 -5.10
CA GLU A 47 0.75 -21.32 -5.96
C GLU A 47 -0.05 -22.64 -6.05
N GLU A 48 -0.65 -23.09 -4.94
CA GLU A 48 -1.56 -24.25 -4.90
C GLU A 48 -2.82 -24.06 -5.78
N GLU A 49 -3.24 -22.81 -5.99
CA GLU A 49 -4.35 -22.45 -6.89
C GLU A 49 -3.85 -22.15 -8.33
N GLY A 50 -2.57 -22.42 -8.63
CA GLY A 50 -1.98 -22.19 -9.95
C GLY A 50 -1.66 -20.73 -10.25
N ILE A 51 -1.63 -19.86 -9.24
CA ILE A 51 -1.32 -18.44 -9.40
C ILE A 51 0.14 -18.15 -9.07
N HIS A 52 0.89 -17.63 -10.05
CA HIS A 52 2.28 -17.23 -9.84
C HIS A 52 2.38 -15.96 -8.98
N LYS A 53 3.37 -15.90 -8.09
CA LYS A 53 3.56 -14.81 -7.13
C LYS A 53 3.69 -13.41 -7.76
N ASP A 54 4.11 -13.28 -9.02
CA ASP A 54 4.20 -12.00 -9.73
C ASP A 54 2.84 -11.31 -9.95
N ARG A 55 1.74 -12.07 -9.84
CA ARG A 55 0.35 -11.57 -9.88
C ARG A 55 -0.12 -11.10 -8.49
N ILE A 56 0.70 -11.25 -7.45
CA ILE A 56 0.35 -10.96 -6.06
C ILE A 56 1.20 -9.82 -5.51
N LEU A 57 0.58 -8.95 -4.70
CA LEU A 57 1.27 -8.06 -3.79
C LEU A 57 0.90 -8.44 -2.36
N ILE A 58 1.88 -8.83 -1.55
CA ILE A 58 1.63 -9.04 -0.11
C ILE A 58 1.53 -7.67 0.56
N LYS A 59 0.40 -7.41 1.18
CA LYS A 59 0.10 -6.11 1.77
C LYS A 59 0.38 -6.15 3.27
N LEU A 60 1.20 -5.20 3.74
CA LEU A 60 1.64 -5.10 5.14
C LEU A 60 1.43 -3.67 5.65
N ALA A 61 1.12 -3.51 6.95
CA ALA A 61 1.12 -2.21 7.60
C ALA A 61 2.54 -1.61 7.58
N SER A 62 2.64 -0.30 7.33
CA SER A 62 3.91 0.44 7.28
C SER A 62 4.46 0.79 8.66
N THR A 63 4.45 -0.19 9.58
CA THR A 63 5.23 -0.15 10.82
C THR A 63 6.70 -0.39 10.52
N TRP A 64 7.59 -0.17 11.50
CA TRP A 64 9.00 -0.50 11.32
C TRP A 64 9.20 -2.00 11.04
N GLU A 65 8.58 -2.87 11.83
CA GLU A 65 8.67 -4.32 11.68
C GLU A 65 8.08 -4.79 10.34
N GLY A 66 6.98 -4.17 9.88
CA GLY A 66 6.38 -4.44 8.59
C GLY A 66 7.30 -4.06 7.41
N ILE A 67 7.96 -2.90 7.49
CA ILE A 67 8.94 -2.46 6.48
C ILE A 67 10.16 -3.40 6.47
N GLN A 68 10.67 -3.77 7.64
CA GLN A 68 11.79 -4.73 7.74
C GLN A 68 11.40 -6.13 7.22
N ALA A 69 10.15 -6.55 7.41
CA ALA A 69 9.63 -7.78 6.83
C ALA A 69 9.55 -7.68 5.30
N ALA A 70 9.01 -6.58 4.78
CA ALA A 70 8.90 -6.33 3.34
C ALA A 70 10.26 -6.32 2.65
N LYS A 71 11.29 -5.71 3.26
CA LYS A 71 12.67 -5.74 2.76
C LYS A 71 13.15 -7.17 2.55
N VAL A 72 12.96 -8.04 3.55
CA VAL A 72 13.35 -9.46 3.46
C VAL A 72 12.55 -10.21 2.40
N LEU A 73 11.25 -9.95 2.30
CA LEU A 73 10.36 -10.55 1.31
C LEU A 73 10.77 -10.20 -0.12
N GLU A 74 11.08 -8.94 -0.39
CA GLU A 74 11.52 -8.46 -1.70
C GLU A 74 12.93 -9.01 -2.04
N GLU A 75 13.91 -8.79 -1.16
CA GLU A 75 15.31 -9.12 -1.44
C GLU A 75 15.56 -10.64 -1.52
N LYS A 76 15.03 -11.42 -0.57
CA LYS A 76 15.38 -12.84 -0.43
C LYS A 76 14.39 -13.78 -1.11
N TYR A 77 13.11 -13.42 -1.11
CA TYR A 77 12.05 -14.31 -1.59
C TYR A 77 11.45 -13.86 -2.92
N GLN A 78 11.80 -12.65 -3.39
CA GLN A 78 11.22 -12.04 -4.59
C GLN A 78 9.68 -12.05 -4.47
N ILE A 79 9.17 -11.67 -3.29
CA ILE A 79 7.75 -11.52 -2.98
C ILE A 79 7.45 -10.02 -2.92
N HIS A 80 6.71 -9.55 -3.91
CA HIS A 80 6.40 -8.13 -4.05
C HIS A 80 5.42 -7.65 -2.99
N CYS A 81 5.74 -6.50 -2.39
CA CYS A 81 5.01 -5.96 -1.24
C CYS A 81 4.26 -4.67 -1.56
N ASN A 82 3.10 -4.52 -0.93
CA ASN A 82 2.31 -3.28 -0.87
C ASN A 82 2.31 -2.75 0.56
N MET A 83 3.04 -1.67 0.82
CA MET A 83 3.09 -1.05 2.15
C MET A 83 1.91 -0.10 2.34
N THR A 84 0.98 -0.46 3.22
CA THR A 84 -0.29 0.26 3.47
C THR A 84 -0.28 0.96 4.83
N LEU A 85 -1.35 1.70 5.15
CA LEU A 85 -1.42 2.49 6.39
C LEU A 85 -0.22 3.45 6.51
N LEU A 86 0.15 4.03 5.37
CA LEU A 86 1.24 4.99 5.26
C LEU A 86 0.64 6.40 5.36
N PHE A 87 1.09 7.14 6.38
CA PHE A 87 0.52 8.45 6.74
C PHE A 87 1.56 9.56 6.75
N ASN A 88 2.83 9.23 6.97
CA ASN A 88 3.88 10.23 7.12
C ASN A 88 5.08 10.02 6.20
N PHE A 89 5.92 11.05 6.13
CA PHE A 89 7.07 11.08 5.24
C PHE A 89 8.17 10.09 5.67
N ALA A 90 8.36 9.85 6.96
CA ALA A 90 9.37 8.91 7.45
C ALA A 90 9.06 7.47 7.02
N GLN A 91 7.79 7.06 7.06
CA GLN A 91 7.35 5.77 6.55
C GLN A 91 7.63 5.64 5.04
N ALA A 92 7.37 6.69 4.26
CA ALA A 92 7.67 6.69 2.83
C ALA A 92 9.17 6.52 2.56
N VAL A 93 10.01 7.34 3.16
CA VAL A 93 11.47 7.23 2.97
C VAL A 93 11.96 5.82 3.35
N ALA A 94 11.54 5.29 4.50
CA ALA A 94 11.92 3.96 4.94
C ALA A 94 11.45 2.84 3.99
N CYS A 95 10.24 2.97 3.41
CA CYS A 95 9.75 2.02 2.40
C CYS A 95 10.60 2.05 1.12
N ALA A 96 10.95 3.25 0.65
CA ALA A 96 11.80 3.43 -0.53
C ALA A 96 13.20 2.85 -0.31
N GLU A 97 13.83 3.13 0.83
CA GLU A 97 15.14 2.58 1.19
C GLU A 97 15.13 1.06 1.42
N ALA A 98 13.98 0.50 1.82
CA ALA A 98 13.75 -0.94 1.91
C ALA A 98 13.50 -1.61 0.56
N GLY A 99 13.40 -0.85 -0.54
CA GLY A 99 13.23 -1.39 -1.89
C GLY A 99 11.86 -2.04 -2.12
N VAL A 100 10.81 -1.63 -1.39
CA VAL A 100 9.48 -2.22 -1.57
C VAL A 100 8.90 -1.89 -2.95
N THR A 101 8.13 -2.81 -3.52
CA THR A 101 7.54 -2.65 -4.85
C THR A 101 6.57 -1.48 -4.91
N LEU A 102 5.70 -1.33 -3.90
CA LEU A 102 4.62 -0.35 -3.92
C LEU A 102 4.28 0.16 -2.51
N ILE A 103 3.90 1.43 -2.42
CA ILE A 103 3.29 2.04 -1.22
C ILE A 103 1.86 2.51 -1.50
N SER A 104 0.99 2.41 -0.50
CA SER A 104 -0.41 2.86 -0.52
C SER A 104 -0.67 3.94 0.54
N PRO A 105 -0.23 5.21 0.33
CA PRO A 105 -0.55 6.30 1.25
C PRO A 105 -2.04 6.63 1.26
N PHE A 106 -2.60 6.80 2.47
CA PHE A 106 -4.04 7.00 2.65
C PHE A 106 -4.39 8.49 2.69
N VAL A 107 -4.97 9.00 1.60
CA VAL A 107 -5.29 10.43 1.42
C VAL A 107 -6.43 10.85 2.35
N GLY A 108 -7.61 10.28 2.16
CA GLY A 108 -8.81 10.72 2.87
C GLY A 108 -8.80 10.42 4.37
N ARG A 109 -7.97 9.48 4.85
CA ARG A 109 -7.78 9.26 6.30
C ARG A 109 -6.95 10.35 6.95
N ILE A 110 -6.02 10.95 6.21
CA ILE A 110 -5.32 12.15 6.68
C ILE A 110 -6.32 13.31 6.78
N LEU A 111 -7.16 13.51 5.76
CA LEU A 111 -8.25 14.49 5.81
C LEU A 111 -9.15 14.30 7.03
N ASP A 112 -9.64 13.08 7.28
CA ASP A 112 -10.48 12.76 8.45
C ASP A 112 -9.81 13.22 9.77
N TRP A 113 -8.51 12.94 9.91
CA TRP A 113 -7.77 13.30 11.13
C TRP A 113 -7.68 14.82 11.30
N TYR A 114 -7.39 15.57 10.23
CA TYR A 114 -7.32 17.03 10.29
C TYR A 114 -8.69 17.66 10.61
N VAL A 115 -9.77 17.17 10.00
CA VAL A 115 -11.13 17.63 10.29
C VAL A 115 -11.51 17.33 11.75
N ALA A 116 -11.14 16.18 12.29
CA ALA A 116 -11.45 15.82 13.68
C ALA A 116 -10.62 16.62 14.69
N ASN A 117 -9.34 16.87 14.41
CA ASN A 117 -8.36 17.33 15.41
C ASN A 117 -7.88 18.78 15.24
N THR A 118 -8.34 19.51 14.22
CA THR A 118 -8.00 20.92 14.00
C THR A 118 -9.24 21.78 13.82
N ASP A 119 -9.11 23.12 13.92
CA ASP A 119 -10.24 24.03 13.73
C ASP A 119 -10.75 24.08 12.28
N LYS A 120 -9.90 23.74 11.31
CA LYS A 120 -10.27 23.71 9.88
C LYS A 120 -11.06 22.44 9.57
N LYS A 121 -12.36 22.60 9.28
CA LYS A 121 -13.29 21.48 9.02
C LYS A 121 -13.56 21.21 7.53
N SER A 122 -13.09 22.08 6.64
CA SER A 122 -13.22 21.94 5.20
C SER A 122 -11.91 22.33 4.52
N PHE A 123 -11.59 21.64 3.43
CA PHE A 123 -10.36 21.81 2.68
C PHE A 123 -10.70 21.86 1.20
N GLU A 124 -10.18 22.86 0.50
CA GLU A 124 -10.18 22.84 -0.96
C GLU A 124 -9.29 21.69 -1.46
N PRO A 125 -9.57 21.09 -2.63
CA PRO A 125 -8.86 19.89 -3.09
C PRO A 125 -7.33 20.02 -3.12
N LYS A 126 -6.79 21.21 -3.37
CA LYS A 126 -5.32 21.46 -3.39
C LYS A 126 -4.73 21.70 -2.00
N GLU A 127 -5.56 22.03 -1.03
CA GLU A 127 -5.17 22.27 0.37
C GLU A 127 -5.38 21.03 1.23
N ASP A 128 -5.94 19.97 0.67
CA ASP A 128 -6.16 18.71 1.36
C ASP A 128 -4.84 18.14 1.89
N PRO A 129 -4.74 17.87 3.20
CA PRO A 129 -3.48 17.47 3.83
C PRO A 129 -3.00 16.08 3.33
N GLY A 130 -3.91 15.20 2.93
CA GLY A 130 -3.58 13.94 2.29
C GLY A 130 -3.03 14.12 0.88
N VAL A 131 -3.61 15.00 0.08
CA VAL A 131 -3.11 15.36 -1.26
C VAL A 131 -1.71 15.96 -1.16
N ILE A 132 -1.50 16.90 -0.23
CA ILE A 132 -0.18 17.51 0.03
C ILE A 132 0.83 16.44 0.44
N SER A 133 0.45 15.52 1.33
CA SER A 133 1.31 14.42 1.79
C SER A 133 1.75 13.52 0.63
N VAL A 134 0.81 13.03 -0.19
CA VAL A 134 1.12 12.17 -1.34
C VAL A 134 1.95 12.90 -2.40
N THR A 135 1.62 14.17 -2.68
CA THR A 135 2.40 14.99 -3.63
C THR A 135 3.86 15.12 -3.19
N LYS A 136 4.09 15.37 -1.89
CA LYS A 136 5.44 15.45 -1.32
C LYS A 136 6.19 14.12 -1.46
N ILE A 137 5.52 13.00 -1.16
CA ILE A 137 6.10 11.65 -1.27
C ILE A 137 6.46 11.34 -2.73
N TYR A 138 5.54 11.56 -3.65
CA TYR A 138 5.75 11.32 -5.09
C TYR A 138 6.95 12.14 -5.61
N ASN A 139 6.99 13.44 -5.33
CA ASN A 139 8.09 14.30 -5.77
C ASN A 139 9.43 13.86 -5.19
N TYR A 140 9.46 13.43 -3.93
CA TYR A 140 10.67 12.87 -3.32
C TYR A 140 11.11 11.59 -4.04
N TYR A 141 10.20 10.65 -4.31
CA TYR A 141 10.51 9.40 -4.99
C TYR A 141 11.07 9.65 -6.39
N LYS A 142 10.43 10.52 -7.18
CA LYS A 142 10.89 10.83 -8.55
C LYS A 142 12.21 11.60 -8.56
N LYS A 143 12.40 12.54 -7.62
CA LYS A 143 13.64 13.33 -7.51
C LYS A 143 14.86 12.45 -7.22
N PHE A 144 14.69 11.42 -6.40
CA PHE A 144 15.78 10.52 -5.99
C PHE A 144 15.78 9.18 -6.75
N ASP A 145 15.00 9.07 -7.83
CA ASP A 145 14.89 7.89 -8.70
C ASP A 145 14.54 6.57 -7.98
N TYR A 146 13.73 6.66 -6.91
CA TYR A 146 13.20 5.48 -6.25
C TYR A 146 12.19 4.75 -7.16
N LYS A 147 12.34 3.44 -7.28
CA LYS A 147 11.51 2.58 -8.15
C LYS A 147 10.19 2.14 -7.51
N THR A 148 10.04 2.35 -6.20
CA THR A 148 8.80 2.06 -5.48
C THR A 148 7.64 2.83 -6.11
N VAL A 149 6.58 2.11 -6.47
CA VAL A 149 5.37 2.67 -7.07
C VAL A 149 4.57 3.43 -6.00
N VAL A 150 4.14 4.64 -6.31
CA VAL A 150 3.24 5.41 -5.44
C VAL A 150 1.79 5.19 -5.87
N MET A 151 1.00 4.50 -5.04
CA MET A 151 -0.43 4.28 -5.29
C MET A 151 -1.30 5.03 -4.28
N GLY A 152 -1.82 6.20 -4.66
CA GLY A 152 -2.74 6.93 -3.78
C GLY A 152 -4.00 6.10 -3.46
N ALA A 153 -4.41 6.09 -2.18
CA ALA A 153 -5.50 5.25 -1.70
C ALA A 153 -6.42 5.97 -0.70
N SER A 154 -7.59 5.38 -0.42
CA SER A 154 -8.53 5.81 0.63
C SER A 154 -9.12 7.23 0.46
N PHE A 155 -9.55 7.57 -0.75
CA PHE A 155 -10.19 8.87 -1.07
C PHE A 155 -11.55 9.08 -0.37
N ARG A 156 -11.88 10.32 -0.02
CA ARG A 156 -13.23 10.80 0.36
C ARG A 156 -13.98 11.42 -0.80
N ASN A 157 -13.29 12.07 -1.74
CA ASN A 157 -13.96 12.79 -2.81
C ASN A 157 -13.16 12.80 -4.13
N VAL A 158 -13.85 13.12 -5.23
CA VAL A 158 -13.25 13.15 -6.59
C VAL A 158 -12.23 14.29 -6.73
N GLY A 159 -12.32 15.34 -5.91
CA GLY A 159 -11.35 16.45 -5.91
C GLY A 159 -9.94 15.97 -5.54
N GLU A 160 -9.82 15.17 -4.49
CA GLU A 160 -8.54 14.55 -4.10
C GLU A 160 -7.92 13.72 -5.24
N ILE A 161 -8.75 12.91 -5.92
CA ILE A 161 -8.32 12.06 -7.04
C ILE A 161 -7.81 12.92 -8.19
N LYS A 162 -8.55 13.98 -8.55
CA LYS A 162 -8.15 14.91 -9.63
C LYS A 162 -6.85 15.64 -9.31
N CYS A 163 -6.64 16.04 -8.06
CA CYS A 163 -5.39 16.69 -7.64
C CYS A 163 -4.17 15.76 -7.70
N LEU A 164 -4.36 14.44 -7.66
CA LEU A 164 -3.29 13.45 -7.77
C LEU A 164 -3.21 12.80 -9.17
N ALA A 165 -3.85 13.38 -10.18
CA ALA A 165 -3.68 12.96 -11.56
C ALA A 165 -2.19 13.09 -11.96
N GLY A 166 -1.58 11.98 -12.39
CA GLY A 166 -0.14 11.88 -12.66
C GLY A 166 0.63 11.03 -11.63
N CYS A 167 0.01 10.67 -10.51
CA CYS A 167 0.53 9.62 -9.64
C CYS A 167 0.67 8.29 -10.42
N ASP A 168 1.58 7.41 -9.99
CA ASP A 168 1.85 6.17 -10.74
C ASP A 168 0.59 5.30 -10.84
N LEU A 169 -0.13 5.17 -9.73
CA LEU A 169 -1.41 4.48 -9.63
C LEU A 169 -2.34 5.20 -8.65
N LEU A 170 -3.65 4.96 -8.78
CA LEU A 170 -4.67 5.37 -7.81
C LEU A 170 -5.64 4.22 -7.62
N THR A 171 -5.88 3.78 -6.38
CA THR A 171 -6.90 2.76 -6.07
C THR A 171 -8.17 3.44 -5.58
N ILE A 172 -9.25 3.27 -6.34
CA ILE A 172 -10.49 4.04 -6.19
C ILE A 172 -11.63 3.04 -5.96
N ARG A 173 -12.46 3.29 -4.96
CA ARG A 173 -13.65 2.47 -4.69
C ARG A 173 -14.67 2.65 -5.82
N GLN A 174 -15.47 1.61 -6.10
CA GLN A 174 -16.66 1.78 -6.93
C GLN A 174 -17.64 2.73 -6.22
N VAL A 175 -18.23 3.64 -6.99
CA VAL A 175 -19.22 4.62 -6.53
C VAL A 175 -20.61 4.02 -6.63
#